data_AF-A0A126Q5C0-F1
#
_entry.id   AF-A0A126Q5C0-F1
#
_cell.length_a   1.000
_cell.length_b   1.000
_cell.length_c   1.000
_cell.angle_alpha   90.00
_cell.angle_beta   90.00
_cell.angle_gamma   90.00
#
_symmetry.space_group_name_H-M   'P 1'
#
loop_
_entity.id
_entity.type
_entity.pdbx_description
1 polymer ?
#
loop_
_entity_poly.entity_id
_entity_poly.type
_entity_poly.pdbx_seq_one_letter_code
_entity_poly.pdbx_strand_id
1 'polypeptide(L)'
;MVVSNAQEDPRFMHNPLVRFYAGTPIEINDQVIGAVCLIDTVPREIDAKHLEVLERIGALVSQHISLSREHEALKREHGLIEKFPIVLETWRYDTSLRLAYISKNS
;
A
#
# COMPACT_ATOMS: atom_id res chain seq x y z
N MET A 1 10.22 -0.56 18.16
CA MET A 1 11.36 -1.33 18.73
C MET A 1 12.64 -0.53 18.54
N VAL A 2 13.46 -0.41 19.59
CA VAL A 2 14.75 0.30 19.54
C VAL A 2 15.85 -0.63 20.06
N VAL A 3 16.99 -0.62 19.37
CA VAL A 3 18.22 -1.35 19.71
C VAL A 3 19.40 -0.39 19.52
N SER A 4 19.90 0.15 20.63
CA SER A 4 20.96 1.17 20.62
C SER A 4 22.32 0.60 20.20
N ASN A 5 22.61 -0.66 20.59
CA ASN A 5 23.76 -1.43 20.14
C ASN A 5 23.38 -2.87 19.75
N ALA A 6 23.40 -3.15 18.46
CA ALA A 6 23.01 -4.45 17.92
C ALA A 6 24.00 -5.59 18.22
N GLN A 7 25.25 -5.30 18.62
CA GLN A 7 26.18 -6.36 19.07
C GLN A 7 25.82 -6.95 20.43
N GLU A 8 25.10 -6.18 21.24
CA GLU A 8 24.62 -6.59 22.56
C GLU A 8 23.23 -7.25 22.49
N ASP A 9 22.56 -7.16 21.35
CA ASP A 9 21.25 -7.74 21.13
C ASP A 9 21.35 -9.13 20.46
N PRO A 10 20.88 -10.22 21.10
CA PRO A 10 20.96 -11.57 20.54
C PRO A 10 20.36 -11.74 19.14
N ARG A 11 19.40 -10.89 18.76
CA ARG A 11 18.73 -10.92 17.46
C ARG A 11 19.60 -10.37 16.34
N PHE A 12 20.57 -9.51 16.67
CA PHE A 12 21.39 -8.79 15.70
C PHE A 12 22.90 -9.00 15.89
N MET A 13 23.33 -9.68 16.96
CA MET A 13 24.76 -9.81 17.30
C MET A 13 25.62 -10.47 16.21
N HIS A 14 25.01 -11.33 15.38
CA HIS A 14 25.68 -12.01 14.27
C HIS A 14 25.61 -11.21 12.95
N ASN A 15 24.96 -10.05 12.93
CA ASN A 15 24.84 -9.22 11.74
C ASN A 15 25.93 -8.14 11.74
N PRO A 16 26.95 -8.23 10.87
CA PRO A 16 28.05 -7.27 10.87
C PRO A 16 27.65 -5.88 10.35
N LEU A 17 26.51 -5.75 9.67
CA LEU A 17 26.08 -4.53 8.98
C LEU A 17 25.14 -3.65 9.81
N VAL A 18 24.61 -4.17 10.92
CA VAL A 18 23.69 -3.44 11.80
C VAL A 18 24.35 -3.22 13.14
N ARG A 19 24.45 -1.97 13.58
CA ARG A 19 24.93 -1.56 14.91
C ARG A 19 23.92 -0.73 15.68
N PHE A 20 23.05 -0.03 14.99
CA PHE A 20 21.88 0.64 15.56
C PHE A 20 20.63 0.26 14.75
N TYR A 21 19.51 0.06 15.44
CA TYR A 21 18.21 -0.16 14.82
C TYR A 21 17.11 0.56 15.60
N ALA A 22 16.27 1.32 14.91
CA ALA A 22 15.00 1.81 15.44
C ALA A 22 13.91 1.58 14.40
N GLY A 23 12.85 0.87 14.78
CA GLY A 23 11.78 0.51 13.85
C GLY A 23 10.40 0.75 14.44
N THR A 24 9.48 1.18 13.58
CA THR A 24 8.03 1.27 13.85
C THR A 24 7.28 0.37 12.87
N PRO A 25 6.23 -0.34 13.31
CA PRO A 25 5.46 -1.20 12.41
C PRO A 25 4.70 -0.37 11.36
N ILE A 26 4.43 -1.02 10.22
CA ILE A 26 3.45 -0.57 9.22
C ILE A 26 2.25 -1.48 9.36
N GLU A 27 1.10 -0.90 9.68
CA GLU A 27 -0.13 -1.63 10.01
C GLU A 27 -1.26 -1.28 9.06
N ILE A 28 -1.96 -2.29 8.56
CA ILE A 28 -3.17 -2.13 7.75
C ILE A 28 -4.21 -3.08 8.29
N ASN A 29 -5.40 -2.57 8.65
CA ASN A 29 -6.50 -3.36 9.21
C ASN A 29 -6.02 -4.24 10.39
N ASP A 30 -5.30 -3.62 11.34
CA ASP A 30 -4.73 -4.27 12.53
C ASP A 30 -3.72 -5.40 12.23
N GLN A 31 -3.26 -5.51 10.98
CA GLN A 31 -2.23 -6.46 10.58
C GLN A 31 -0.93 -5.75 10.26
N VAL A 32 0.15 -6.18 10.94
CA VAL A 32 1.51 -5.72 10.63
C VAL A 32 1.94 -6.32 9.30
N ILE A 33 2.18 -5.45 8.31
CA ILE A 33 2.60 -5.85 6.95
C ILE A 33 4.08 -5.53 6.67
N GLY A 34 4.74 -4.81 7.57
CA GLY A 34 6.12 -4.39 7.42
C GLY A 34 6.56 -3.45 8.55
N ALA A 35 7.67 -2.75 8.35
CA ALA A 35 8.18 -1.76 9.29
C ALA A 35 8.95 -0.65 8.56
N VAL A 36 8.85 0.58 9.07
CA VAL A 36 9.80 1.65 8.75
C VAL A 36 10.93 1.55 9.76
N CYS A 37 12.19 1.50 9.30
CA CYS A 37 13.33 1.40 10.18
C CYS A 37 14.45 2.38 9.82
N LEU A 38 15.10 2.88 10.87
CA LEU A 38 16.39 3.54 10.84
C LEU A 38 17.44 2.49 11.20
N ILE A 39 18.50 2.42 10.40
CA ILE A 39 19.61 1.49 10.59
C ILE A 39 20.90 2.30 10.49
N ASP A 40 21.86 1.99 11.36
CA ASP A 40 23.21 2.54 11.24
C ASP A 40 24.27 1.47 11.54
N THR A 41 25.47 1.70 11.02
CA THR A 41 26.69 0.91 11.21
C THR A 41 27.50 1.33 12.43
N VAL A 42 27.03 2.34 13.18
CA VAL A 42 27.56 2.71 14.51
C VAL A 42 26.44 2.69 15.56
N PRO A 43 26.72 2.37 16.83
CA PRO A 43 25.74 2.47 17.91
C PRO A 43 25.22 3.91 18.06
N ARG A 44 23.93 4.06 18.38
CA ARG A 44 23.31 5.37 18.62
C ARG A 44 22.23 5.28 19.68
N GLU A 45 22.04 6.39 20.38
CA GLU A 45 20.83 6.63 21.17
C GLU A 45 19.84 7.46 20.37
N ILE A 46 18.56 7.16 20.52
CA ILE A 46 17.47 7.93 19.94
C ILE A 46 16.64 8.51 21.07
N ASP A 47 16.43 9.83 21.04
CA ASP A 47 15.58 10.48 22.04
C ASP A 47 14.09 10.27 21.73
N ALA A 48 13.25 10.59 22.71
CA ALA A 48 11.80 10.43 22.60
C ALA A 48 11.19 11.25 21.45
N LYS A 49 11.76 12.43 21.13
CA LYS A 49 11.24 13.30 20.05
C LYS A 49 11.49 12.68 18.69
N HIS A 50 12.68 12.14 18.46
CA HIS A 50 13.01 11.43 17.23
C HIS A 50 12.23 10.12 17.09
N LEU A 51 11.98 9.43 18.20
CA LEU A 51 11.13 8.24 18.20
C LEU A 51 9.68 8.59 17.83
N GLU A 52 9.12 9.67 18.39
CA GLU A 52 7.78 10.16 18.02
C GLU A 52 7.69 10.52 16.53
N VAL A 53 8.73 11.15 15.98
CA VAL A 53 8.80 11.42 14.53
C VAL A 53 8.82 10.13 13.73
N LEU A 54 9.60 9.12 14.13
CA LEU A 54 9.65 7.83 13.46
C LEU A 54 8.27 7.15 13.47
N GLU A 55 7.58 7.12 14.61
CA GLU A 55 6.22 6.58 14.75
C GLU A 55 5.23 7.31 13.83
N ARG A 56 5.29 8.65 13.78
CA ARG A 56 4.47 9.46 12.87
C ARG A 56 4.74 9.12 11.41
N ILE A 57 5.99 8.90 11.03
CA ILE A 57 6.34 8.45 9.67
C ILE A 57 5.73 7.07 9.40
N GLY A 58 5.82 6.13 10.34
CA GLY A 58 5.19 4.82 10.22
C GLY A 58 3.67 4.90 10.00
N ALA A 59 2.99 5.76 10.75
CA ALA A 59 1.56 6.02 10.60
C ALA A 59 1.23 6.61 9.22
N LEU A 60 2.01 7.58 8.73
CA LEU A 60 1.82 8.18 7.40
C LEU A 60 2.00 7.16 6.28
N VAL A 61 3.03 6.31 6.37
CA VAL A 61 3.27 5.24 5.39
C VAL A 61 2.12 4.24 5.40
N SER A 62 1.64 3.86 6.59
CA SER A 62 0.48 2.96 6.76
C SER A 62 -0.79 3.51 6.09
N GLN A 63 -1.08 4.79 6.33
CA GLN A 63 -2.20 5.49 5.68
C GLN A 63 -2.04 5.53 4.16
N HIS A 64 -0.84 5.87 3.67
CA HIS A 64 -0.58 5.97 2.24
C HIS A 64 -0.77 4.64 1.50
N ILE A 65 -0.29 3.54 2.08
CA ILE A 65 -0.47 2.21 1.50
C ILE A 65 -1.95 1.82 1.50
N SER A 66 -2.68 2.10 2.58
CA SER A 66 -4.12 1.81 2.67
C SER A 66 -4.91 2.55 1.59
N LEU A 67 -4.69 3.86 1.45
CA LEU A 67 -5.28 4.69 0.40
C LEU A 67 -4.94 4.19 -1.01
N SER A 68 -3.67 3.83 -1.24
CA SER A 68 -3.23 3.30 -2.54
C SER A 68 -3.93 2.00 -2.89
N ARG A 69 -4.15 1.12 -1.91
CA ARG A 69 -4.85 -0.16 -2.11
C ARG A 69 -6.33 0.04 -2.42
N GLU A 70 -7.00 0.94 -1.72
CA GLU A 70 -8.40 1.30 -1.98
C GLU A 70 -8.57 1.88 -3.38
N HIS A 71 -7.69 2.80 -3.77
CA HIS A 71 -7.70 3.42 -5.09
C HIS A 71 -7.50 2.39 -6.21
N GLU A 72 -6.57 1.45 -6.06
CA GLU A 72 -6.38 0.36 -7.02
C GLU A 72 -7.57 -0.62 -7.04
N ALA A 73 -8.23 -0.86 -5.90
CA ALA A 73 -9.45 -1.66 -5.86
C ALA A 73 -10.59 -0.98 -6.65
N LEU A 74 -10.82 0.31 -6.42
CA LEU A 74 -11.84 1.09 -7.15
C LEU A 74 -11.56 1.15 -8.66
N LYS A 75 -10.29 1.29 -9.07
CA LYS A 75 -9.92 1.24 -10.50
C LYS A 75 -10.24 -0.11 -11.14
N ARG A 76 -10.00 -1.21 -10.43
CA ARG A 76 -10.35 -2.55 -10.93
C ARG A 76 -11.87 -2.71 -11.09
N GLU A 77 -12.66 -2.22 -10.14
CA GLU A 77 -14.13 -2.27 -10.23
C GLU A 77 -14.66 -1.45 -11.40
N HIS A 78 -14.19 -0.21 -11.57
CA HIS A 78 -14.58 0.63 -12.70
C HIS A 78 -14.14 0.04 -14.05
N GLY A 79 -12.95 -0.57 -14.12
CA GLY A 79 -12.48 -1.25 -15.34
C GLY A 79 -13.29 -2.50 -15.72
N LEU A 80 -14.09 -3.06 -14.79
CA LEU A 80 -15.06 -4.11 -15.12
C LEU A 80 -16.30 -3.51 -15.77
N ILE A 81 -16.81 -2.37 -15.29
CA ILE A 81 -17.96 -1.67 -15.86
C ILE A 81 -17.68 -1.24 -17.32
N GLU A 82 -16.48 -0.75 -17.63
CA GLU A 82 -16.08 -0.40 -19.00
C GLU A 82 -15.99 -1.59 -19.96
N LYS A 83 -15.84 -2.82 -19.44
CA LYS A 83 -15.74 -4.05 -20.25
C LYS A 83 -17.08 -4.76 -20.45
N PHE A 84 -18.16 -4.30 -19.84
CA PHE A 84 -19.49 -4.84 -20.10
C PHE A 84 -20.17 -4.05 -21.24
N PRO A 85 -20.40 -4.65 -22.41
CA PRO A 85 -21.11 -3.99 -23.52
C PRO A 85 -22.60 -3.67 -23.22
N ILE A 86 -23.07 -3.86 -21.98
CA ILE A 86 -24.49 -3.84 -21.63
C ILE A 86 -24.98 -2.47 -21.13
N VAL A 87 -24.10 -1.52 -20.77
CA VAL A 87 -24.53 -0.19 -20.28
C VAL A 87 -24.50 0.90 -21.35
N LEU A 88 -23.86 0.66 -22.50
CA LEU A 88 -23.85 1.62 -23.62
C LEU A 88 -25.11 1.55 -24.52
N GLU A 89 -25.95 0.53 -24.38
CA GLU A 89 -27.18 0.40 -25.18
C GLU A 89 -28.44 0.99 -24.52
N THR A 90 -28.44 1.30 -23.23
CA THR A 90 -29.63 1.87 -22.56
C THR A 90 -29.74 3.39 -22.63
N TRP A 91 -28.81 4.07 -23.31
CA TRP A 91 -29.01 5.47 -23.67
C TRP A 91 -28.69 5.76 -25.15
N ARG A 92 -29.66 5.42 -26.00
CA ARG A 92 -29.93 6.16 -27.24
C ARG A 92 -31.35 6.70 -27.18
N TYR A 93 -31.49 7.99 -26.86
CA TYR A 93 -32.66 8.75 -27.30
C TYR A 93 -32.46 9.04 -28.79
N ASP A 94 -32.76 8.06 -29.64
CA ASP A 94 -32.77 8.23 -31.08
C ASP A 94 -34.21 8.21 -31.59
N THR A 95 -34.74 9.41 -31.83
CA THR A 95 -35.75 9.63 -32.87
C THR A 95 -35.17 9.25 -34.24
N SER A 96 -35.14 7.95 -34.56
CA SER A 96 -35.14 7.32 -35.89
C SER A 96 -34.37 5.98 -35.93
N LEU A 97 -35.11 4.88 -35.88
CA LEU A 97 -34.57 3.54 -36.11
C LEU A 97 -34.07 3.41 -37.56
N ARG A 98 -32.81 3.03 -37.78
CA ARG A 98 -32.36 2.45 -39.06
C ARG A 98 -31.84 1.04 -38.85
N LEU A 99 -32.50 0.10 -39.54
CA LEU A 99 -32.15 -1.30 -39.59
C LEU A 99 -30.97 -1.49 -40.55
N ALA A 100 -29.82 -1.93 -40.06
CA ALA A 100 -28.69 -2.30 -40.89
C ALA A 100 -28.28 -3.75 -40.57
N TYR A 101 -28.88 -4.67 -41.33
CA TYR A 101 -28.41 -6.03 -41.59
C TYR A 101 -28.58 -7.08 -40.46
N ILE A 102 -29.16 -8.23 -40.83
CA ILE A 102 -29.32 -9.43 -40.00
C ILE A 102 -28.56 -10.56 -40.69
N SER A 103 -27.56 -11.13 -40.03
CA SER A 103 -26.87 -12.35 -40.48
C SER A 103 -27.79 -13.57 -40.25
N LYS A 104 -27.86 -14.49 -41.23
CA LYS A 104 -28.54 -15.79 -41.07
C LYS A 104 -27.59 -16.76 -40.36
N ASN A 105 -27.99 -17.26 -39.20
CA ASN A 105 -27.31 -18.37 -38.54
C ASN A 105 -27.50 -19.67 -39.33
N SER A 106 -26.41 -20.43 -39.47
CA SER A 106 -26.45 -21.86 -39.80
C SER A 106 -26.62 -22.68 -38.52
#